data_AF-A0A9E5K7G1-F1
#
_entry.id   AF-A0A9E5K7G1-F1
#
_cell.length_a   1.000
_cell.length_b   1.000
_cell.length_c   1.000
_cell.angle_alpha   90.00
_cell.angle_beta   90.00
_cell.angle_gamma   90.00
#
_symmetry.space_group_name_H-M   'P 1'
#
loop_
_entity.id
_entity.type
_entity.pdbx_description
1 polymer ?
#
loop_
_entity_poly.entity_id
_entity_poly.type
_entity_poly.pdbx_seq_one_letter_code
_entity_poly.pdbx_strand_id
1 'polypeptide(L)'
;MSSEIYKQACDLVESRPVSSRHTFYQLKHFVLGKELTTQAKMQKCLREIDARRCSMKSMVLGIEDAEDELKTLGLKMALLEKKKEKNELHKEYKAIQKRKLSRKKAVLQDTIDDMRKKLLETEEEASFFLGAYRQLEKIEPLRRHDDPEANAQYWNENFAQELQLRLLLQKPLDLDLVKCILAMDSESATRKEMIGILEQIQNRAILASEQAKLAVKEKNNE
;
A
#
# COMPACT_ATOMS: atom_id res chain seq x y z
N MET A 1 -26.25 30.08 9.19
CA MET A 1 -25.04 30.11 8.35
C MET A 1 -24.41 28.73 8.13
N SER A 2 -24.32 27.82 9.11
CA SER A 2 -23.78 26.46 8.92
C SER A 2 -24.58 25.54 7.95
N SER A 3 -25.81 25.89 7.59
CA SER A 3 -26.70 25.04 6.75
C SER A 3 -26.45 25.19 5.25
N GLU A 4 -26.09 26.38 4.77
CA GLU A 4 -25.90 26.65 3.33
C GLU A 4 -24.62 25.98 2.80
N ILE A 5 -23.52 26.15 3.52
CA ILE A 5 -22.21 25.54 3.19
C ILE A 5 -22.33 24.00 3.23
N TYR A 6 -23.05 23.48 4.23
CA TYR A 6 -23.28 22.04 4.35
C TYR A 6 -24.07 21.51 3.14
N LYS A 7 -25.14 22.19 2.72
CA LYS A 7 -25.89 21.82 1.51
C LYS A 7 -25.02 21.84 0.26
N GLN A 8 -24.27 22.92 0.04
CA GLN A 8 -23.37 23.02 -1.12
C GLN A 8 -22.31 21.92 -1.12
N ALA A 9 -21.79 21.54 0.05
CA ALA A 9 -20.85 20.43 0.18
C ALA A 9 -21.51 19.07 -0.12
N CYS A 10 -22.72 18.82 0.38
CA CYS A 10 -23.50 17.62 0.06
C CYS A 10 -23.77 17.51 -1.44
N ASP A 11 -24.27 18.59 -2.07
CA ASP A 11 -24.58 18.63 -3.50
C ASP A 11 -23.34 18.34 -4.36
N LEU A 12 -22.18 18.86 -3.96
CA LEU A 12 -20.92 18.63 -4.67
C LEU A 12 -20.43 17.18 -4.55
N VAL A 13 -20.54 16.59 -3.35
CA VAL A 13 -20.13 15.20 -3.11
C VAL A 13 -21.07 14.20 -3.78
N GLU A 14 -22.38 14.47 -3.77
CA GLU A 14 -23.39 13.64 -4.42
C GLU A 14 -23.27 13.68 -5.95
N SER A 15 -23.00 14.86 -6.53
CA SER A 15 -22.83 15.00 -7.98
C SER A 15 -21.51 14.43 -8.51
N ARG A 16 -20.52 14.20 -7.64
CA ARG A 16 -19.18 13.69 -8.00
C ARG A 16 -18.72 12.64 -7.00
N PRO A 17 -19.22 11.40 -7.11
CA PRO A 17 -18.80 10.32 -6.22
C PRO A 17 -17.30 10.07 -6.40
N VAL A 18 -16.52 10.44 -5.40
CA VAL A 18 -15.10 10.11 -5.33
C VAL A 18 -15.00 8.65 -4.90
N SER A 19 -14.34 7.85 -5.73
CA SER A 19 -13.97 6.48 -5.39
C SER A 19 -12.86 6.50 -4.34
N SER A 20 -12.96 5.67 -3.30
CA SER A 20 -11.92 5.61 -2.27
C SER A 20 -10.77 4.64 -2.63
N ARG A 21 -11.02 3.74 -3.59
CA ARG A 21 -10.01 2.80 -4.12
C ARG A 21 -8.89 3.46 -4.92
N HIS A 22 -7.77 2.75 -5.03
CA HIS A 22 -6.70 3.13 -5.94
C HIS A 22 -7.12 3.00 -7.40
N THR A 23 -6.67 3.93 -8.23
CA THR A 23 -6.84 3.81 -9.68
C THR A 23 -6.08 2.58 -10.19
N PHE A 24 -6.59 1.94 -11.24
CA PHE A 24 -5.88 0.80 -11.85
C PHE A 24 -4.50 1.17 -12.39
N TYR A 25 -4.31 2.45 -12.78
CA TYR A 25 -3.00 2.98 -13.11
C TYR A 25 -2.04 2.90 -11.92
N GLN A 26 -2.47 3.35 -10.73
CA GLN A 26 -1.65 3.27 -9.53
C GLN A 26 -1.33 1.82 -9.15
N LEU A 27 -2.32 0.92 -9.22
CA LEU A 27 -2.09 -0.50 -8.93
C LEU A 27 -1.08 -1.11 -9.90
N LYS A 28 -1.22 -0.83 -11.20
CA LYS A 28 -0.31 -1.36 -12.22
C LYS A 28 1.12 -0.83 -12.06
N HIS A 29 1.28 0.48 -11.91
CA HIS A 29 2.59 1.12 -12.02
C HIS A 29 3.30 1.31 -10.69
N PHE A 30 2.57 1.55 -9.60
CA PHE A 30 3.17 1.86 -8.29
C PHE A 30 3.04 0.73 -7.27
N VAL A 31 2.20 -0.27 -7.52
CA VAL A 31 2.15 -1.48 -6.70
C VAL A 31 2.91 -2.62 -7.38
N LEU A 32 2.54 -2.97 -8.62
CA LEU A 32 3.20 -4.05 -9.35
C LEU A 32 4.46 -3.58 -10.09
N GLY A 33 4.42 -2.39 -10.69
CA GLY A 33 5.53 -1.86 -11.49
C GLY A 33 6.81 -1.55 -10.72
N LYS A 34 6.78 -1.56 -9.39
CA LYS A 34 7.96 -1.41 -8.54
C LYS A 34 8.81 -2.67 -8.47
N GLU A 35 8.19 -3.83 -8.63
CA GLU A 35 8.90 -5.10 -8.60
C GLU A 35 9.58 -5.31 -9.95
N LEU A 36 10.80 -5.87 -9.93
CA LEU A 36 11.62 -5.99 -11.14
C LEU A 36 11.35 -7.29 -11.88
N THR A 37 11.40 -8.41 -11.15
CA THR A 37 11.17 -9.74 -11.72
C THR A 37 9.68 -10.07 -11.83
N THR A 38 9.36 -10.96 -12.78
CA THR A 38 8.02 -11.54 -12.93
C THR A 38 7.59 -12.28 -11.66
N GLN A 39 8.50 -13.03 -11.03
CA GLN A 39 8.26 -13.73 -9.74
C GLN A 39 7.88 -12.76 -8.63
N ALA A 40 8.63 -11.67 -8.45
CA ALA A 40 8.33 -10.69 -7.42
C ALA A 40 6.98 -10.00 -7.65
N LYS A 41 6.64 -9.69 -8.91
CA LYS A 41 5.30 -9.18 -9.28
C LYS A 41 4.19 -10.17 -8.91
N MET A 42 4.38 -11.47 -9.19
CA MET A 42 3.40 -12.50 -8.84
C MET A 42 3.24 -12.64 -7.32
N GLN A 43 4.35 -12.69 -6.57
CA GLN A 43 4.31 -12.72 -5.11
C GLN A 43 3.64 -11.47 -4.54
N LYS A 44 3.90 -10.30 -5.13
CA LYS A 44 3.23 -9.06 -4.76
C LYS A 44 1.73 -9.14 -4.99
N CYS A 45 1.28 -9.64 -6.16
CA CYS A 45 -0.14 -9.89 -6.40
C CYS A 45 -0.75 -10.80 -5.31
N LEU A 46 -0.10 -11.89 -4.95
CA LEU A 46 -0.60 -12.81 -3.92
C LEU A 46 -0.73 -12.12 -2.55
N ARG A 47 0.26 -11.35 -2.12
CA ARG A 47 0.20 -10.56 -0.88
C ARG A 47 -0.93 -9.54 -0.90
N GLU A 48 -1.09 -8.82 -2.00
CA GLU A 48 -2.14 -7.82 -2.15
C GLU A 48 -3.54 -8.45 -2.18
N ILE A 49 -3.71 -9.61 -2.82
CA ILE A 49 -4.95 -10.39 -2.81
C ILE A 49 -5.26 -10.87 -1.39
N ASP A 50 -4.28 -11.42 -0.67
CA ASP A 50 -4.49 -11.89 0.69
C ASP A 50 -4.87 -10.77 1.66
N ALA A 51 -4.20 -9.62 1.56
CA ALA A 51 -4.54 -8.43 2.33
C ALA A 51 -6.00 -8.00 2.06
N ARG A 52 -6.42 -7.99 0.79
CA ARG A 52 -7.81 -7.63 0.40
C ARG A 52 -8.81 -8.67 0.86
N ARG A 53 -8.48 -9.96 0.78
CA ARG A 53 -9.31 -11.05 1.33
C ARG A 53 -9.57 -10.84 2.83
N CYS A 54 -8.54 -10.52 3.60
CA CYS A 54 -8.68 -10.23 5.02
C CYS A 54 -9.56 -8.99 5.27
N SER A 55 -9.34 -7.90 4.52
CA SER A 55 -10.18 -6.70 4.60
C SER A 55 -11.65 -6.97 4.25
N MET A 56 -11.91 -7.72 3.17
CA MET A 56 -13.26 -8.11 2.76
C MET A 56 -13.95 -8.91 3.85
N LYS A 57 -13.27 -9.91 4.43
CA LYS A 57 -13.82 -10.70 5.54
C LYS A 57 -14.19 -9.82 6.73
N SER A 58 -13.31 -8.89 7.12
CA SER A 58 -13.57 -7.96 8.22
C SER A 58 -14.77 -7.06 7.94
N MET A 59 -14.89 -6.53 6.71
CA MET A 59 -16.02 -5.70 6.31
C MET A 59 -17.34 -6.48 6.29
N VAL A 60 -17.34 -7.72 5.80
CA VAL A 60 -18.54 -8.58 5.81
C VAL A 60 -19.03 -8.82 7.24
N LEU A 61 -18.13 -9.22 8.15
CA LEU A 61 -18.49 -9.39 9.55
C LEU A 61 -18.99 -8.09 10.20
N GLY A 62 -18.34 -6.96 9.89
CA GLY A 62 -18.78 -5.65 10.38
C GLY A 62 -20.16 -5.23 9.85
N ILE A 63 -20.49 -5.59 8.60
CA ILE A 63 -21.83 -5.39 8.03
C ILE A 63 -22.85 -6.25 8.77
N GLU A 64 -22.55 -7.54 9.00
CA GLU A 64 -23.44 -8.45 9.73
C GLU A 64 -23.73 -7.93 11.16
N ASP A 65 -22.70 -7.53 11.90
CA ASP A 65 -22.83 -6.96 13.24
C ASP A 65 -23.69 -5.68 13.24
N ALA A 66 -23.46 -4.79 12.27
CA ALA A 66 -24.23 -3.55 12.13
C ALA A 66 -25.70 -3.82 11.74
N GLU A 67 -25.96 -4.81 10.91
CA GLU A 67 -27.32 -5.24 10.56
C GLU A 67 -28.07 -5.80 11.77
N ASP A 68 -27.39 -6.57 12.63
CA ASP A 68 -27.98 -7.09 13.87
C ASP A 68 -28.20 -5.99 14.91
N GLU A 69 -27.33 -4.98 14.98
CA GLU A 69 -27.58 -3.79 15.80
C GLU A 69 -28.78 -2.99 15.25
N LEU A 70 -28.93 -2.84 13.94
CA LEU A 70 -30.10 -2.22 13.31
C LEU A 70 -31.40 -2.94 13.69
N LYS A 71 -31.42 -4.28 13.64
CA LYS A 71 -32.56 -5.09 14.08
C LYS A 71 -32.86 -4.84 15.54
N THR A 72 -31.83 -4.80 16.39
CA THR A 72 -31.96 -4.52 17.83
C THR A 72 -32.54 -3.14 18.11
N LEU A 73 -32.13 -2.11 17.36
CA LEU A 73 -32.70 -0.76 17.44
C LEU A 73 -34.18 -0.76 17.02
N GLY A 74 -34.53 -1.49 15.97
CA GLY A 74 -35.92 -1.69 15.53
C GLY A 74 -36.79 -2.32 16.62
N LEU A 75 -36.31 -3.38 17.27
CA LEU A 75 -37.00 -4.02 18.40
C LEU A 75 -37.17 -3.05 19.59
N LYS A 76 -36.15 -2.26 19.92
CA LYS A 76 -36.23 -1.24 20.98
C LYS A 76 -37.29 -0.18 20.66
N MET A 77 -37.39 0.26 19.41
CA MET A 77 -38.42 1.21 18.97
C MET A 77 -39.83 0.60 19.10
N ALA A 78 -40.03 -0.64 18.65
CA ALA A 78 -41.31 -1.34 18.78
C ALA A 78 -41.73 -1.57 20.25
N LEU A 79 -40.77 -1.88 21.13
CA LEU A 79 -41.02 -2.00 22.57
C LEU A 79 -41.41 -0.66 23.20
N LEU A 80 -40.79 0.44 22.79
CA LEU A 80 -41.20 1.78 23.24
C LEU A 80 -42.63 2.09 22.81
N GLU A 81 -43.04 1.69 21.61
CA GLU A 81 -44.40 1.90 21.10
C GLU A 81 -45.46 1.17 21.93
N LYS A 82 -45.20 -0.07 22.32
CA LYS A 82 -46.10 -0.89 23.14
C LYS A 82 -46.25 -0.38 24.57
N LYS A 83 -45.31 0.41 25.10
CA LYS A 83 -45.42 0.96 26.47
C LYS A 83 -46.50 2.05 26.52
N LYS A 84 -47.52 1.81 27.36
CA LYS A 84 -48.59 2.77 27.67
C LYS A 84 -48.02 4.01 28.38
N GLU A 85 -48.48 5.16 27.96
CA GLU A 85 -48.10 6.45 28.53
C GLU A 85 -48.92 6.73 29.78
N LYS A 86 -48.25 7.04 30.89
CA LYS A 86 -48.92 7.33 32.17
C LYS A 86 -49.18 8.84 32.34
N ASN A 87 -48.20 9.68 32.02
CA ASN A 87 -48.24 11.14 32.17
C ASN A 87 -47.62 11.86 30.95
N GLU A 88 -47.91 13.15 30.75
CA GLU A 88 -47.35 13.99 29.66
C GLU A 88 -45.82 13.99 29.60
N LEU A 89 -45.15 14.06 30.75
CA LEU A 89 -43.69 13.99 30.85
C LEU A 89 -43.13 12.67 30.31
N HIS A 90 -43.91 11.58 30.42
CA HIS A 90 -43.56 10.28 29.86
C HIS A 90 -43.72 10.24 28.33
N LYS A 91 -44.69 10.99 27.78
CA LYS A 91 -44.87 11.14 26.34
C LYS A 91 -43.70 11.87 25.71
N GLU A 92 -43.29 12.99 26.29
CA GLU A 92 -42.14 13.76 25.81
C GLU A 92 -40.84 12.96 25.88
N TYR A 93 -40.60 12.26 26.98
CA TYR A 93 -39.44 11.37 27.13
C TYR A 93 -39.41 10.29 26.04
N LYS A 94 -40.55 9.63 25.80
CA LYS A 94 -40.70 8.62 24.74
C LYS A 94 -40.46 9.21 23.35
N ALA A 95 -40.95 10.42 23.07
CA ALA A 95 -40.71 11.12 21.82
C ALA A 95 -39.22 11.43 21.61
N ILE A 96 -38.51 11.88 22.66
CA ILE A 96 -37.06 12.11 22.61
C ILE A 96 -36.31 10.80 22.34
N GLN A 97 -36.67 9.71 23.02
CA GLN A 97 -36.04 8.41 22.82
C GLN A 97 -36.26 7.87 21.40
N LYS A 98 -37.48 7.97 20.86
CA LYS A 98 -37.76 7.63 19.46
C LYS A 98 -36.88 8.42 18.50
N ARG A 99 -36.75 9.73 18.69
CA ARG A 99 -35.87 10.57 17.85
C ARG A 99 -34.40 10.15 17.97
N LYS A 100 -33.92 9.84 19.17
CA LYS A 100 -32.54 9.35 19.37
C LYS A 100 -32.29 8.03 18.66
N LEU A 101 -33.20 7.06 18.81
CA LEU A 101 -33.08 5.75 18.15
C LEU A 101 -33.19 5.87 16.63
N SER A 102 -34.09 6.72 16.12
CA SER A 102 -34.23 6.99 14.69
C SER A 102 -32.95 7.56 14.09
N ARG A 103 -32.33 8.55 14.76
CA ARG A 103 -31.03 9.09 14.33
C ARG A 103 -29.91 8.05 14.35
N LYS A 104 -29.85 7.21 15.39
CA LYS A 104 -28.87 6.11 15.45
C LYS A 104 -29.07 5.11 14.32
N LYS A 105 -30.34 4.78 14.01
CA LYS A 105 -30.69 3.90 12.90
C LYS A 105 -30.20 4.46 11.56
N ALA A 106 -30.42 5.76 11.32
CA ALA A 106 -29.95 6.42 10.11
C ALA A 106 -28.42 6.37 9.98
N VAL A 107 -27.68 6.77 11.03
CA VAL A 107 -26.21 6.72 11.02
C VAL A 107 -25.66 5.32 10.79
N LEU A 108 -26.28 4.31 11.40
CA LEU A 108 -25.85 2.92 11.25
C LEU A 108 -26.16 2.38 9.84
N GLN A 109 -27.28 2.81 9.24
CA GLN A 109 -27.60 2.50 7.85
C GLN A 109 -26.57 3.11 6.89
N ASP A 110 -26.24 4.39 7.07
CA ASP A 110 -25.22 5.07 6.26
C ASP A 110 -23.86 4.35 6.39
N THR A 111 -23.52 3.89 7.61
CA THR A 111 -22.29 3.13 7.87
C THR A 111 -22.28 1.79 7.12
N ILE A 112 -23.41 1.07 7.05
CA ILE A 112 -23.52 -0.18 6.28
C ILE A 112 -23.36 0.09 4.79
N ASP A 113 -24.02 1.13 4.27
CA ASP A 113 -23.96 1.47 2.86
C ASP A 113 -22.52 1.89 2.45
N ASP A 114 -21.83 2.64 3.30
CA ASP A 114 -20.42 2.97 3.14
C ASP A 114 -19.51 1.73 3.17
N MET A 115 -19.75 0.79 4.10
CA MET A 115 -18.99 -0.46 4.16
C MET A 115 -19.21 -1.32 2.92
N ARG A 116 -20.45 -1.40 2.40
CA ARG A 116 -20.77 -2.13 1.16
C ARG A 116 -20.12 -1.50 -0.06
N LYS A 117 -20.09 -0.16 -0.15
CA LYS A 117 -19.37 0.54 -1.22
C LYS A 117 -17.87 0.22 -1.18
N LYS A 118 -17.25 0.28 0.00
CA LYS A 118 -15.83 -0.07 0.19
C LYS A 118 -15.54 -1.54 -0.10
N LEU A 119 -16.48 -2.43 0.22
CA LEU A 119 -16.38 -3.85 -0.10
C LEU A 119 -16.30 -4.05 -1.62
N LEU A 120 -17.23 -3.46 -2.38
CA LEU A 120 -17.22 -3.51 -3.85
C LEU A 120 -15.92 -2.94 -4.43
N GLU A 121 -15.49 -1.78 -3.94
CA GLU A 121 -14.22 -1.16 -4.34
C GLU A 121 -13.01 -2.08 -4.07
N THR A 122 -13.01 -2.79 -2.95
CA THR A 122 -11.96 -3.76 -2.58
C THR A 122 -12.00 -5.01 -3.46
N GLU A 123 -13.21 -5.47 -3.82
CA GLU A 123 -13.41 -6.57 -4.78
C GLU A 123 -12.88 -6.22 -6.17
N GLU A 124 -13.11 -4.99 -6.65
CA GLU A 124 -12.56 -4.50 -7.92
C GLU A 124 -11.02 -4.52 -7.91
N GLU A 125 -10.39 -4.05 -6.83
CA GLU A 125 -8.94 -4.13 -6.69
C GLU A 125 -8.45 -5.58 -6.65
N ALA A 126 -9.10 -6.46 -5.88
CA ALA A 126 -8.73 -7.87 -5.78
C ALA A 126 -8.86 -8.58 -7.14
N SER A 127 -9.92 -8.29 -7.89
CA SER A 127 -10.14 -8.78 -9.26
C SER A 127 -9.03 -8.31 -10.21
N PHE A 128 -8.61 -7.04 -10.10
CA PHE A 128 -7.49 -6.53 -10.86
C PHE A 128 -6.20 -7.33 -10.58
N PHE A 129 -5.86 -7.55 -9.31
CA PHE A 129 -4.66 -8.32 -8.95
C PHE A 129 -4.74 -9.78 -9.38
N LEU A 130 -5.91 -10.40 -9.30
CA LEU A 130 -6.15 -11.76 -9.80
C LEU A 130 -5.91 -11.84 -11.31
N GLY A 131 -6.44 -10.86 -12.06
CA GLY A 131 -6.22 -10.74 -13.50
C GLY A 131 -4.75 -10.54 -13.85
N ALA A 132 -4.06 -9.65 -13.14
CA ALA A 132 -2.63 -9.40 -13.31
C ALA A 132 -1.78 -10.64 -13.00
N TYR A 133 -2.08 -11.34 -11.89
CA TYR A 133 -1.41 -12.58 -11.52
C TYR A 133 -1.54 -13.63 -12.64
N ARG A 134 -2.76 -13.88 -13.14
CA ARG A 134 -3.01 -14.85 -14.22
C ARG A 134 -2.30 -14.48 -15.53
N GLN A 135 -2.09 -13.19 -15.79
CA GLN A 135 -1.32 -12.75 -16.95
C GLN A 135 0.18 -13.04 -16.78
N LEU A 136 0.72 -12.81 -15.58
CA LEU A 136 2.12 -13.09 -15.26
C LEU A 136 2.42 -14.59 -15.22
N GLU A 137 1.50 -15.40 -14.70
CA GLU A 137 1.61 -16.86 -14.62
C GLU A 137 1.69 -17.52 -16.01
N LYS A 138 1.12 -16.88 -17.04
CA LYS A 138 1.26 -17.32 -18.45
C LYS A 138 2.66 -17.08 -19.00
N ILE A 139 3.39 -16.11 -18.46
CA ILE A 139 4.75 -15.76 -18.90
C ILE A 139 5.74 -16.69 -18.21
N GLU A 140 5.64 -16.81 -16.88
CA GLU A 140 6.49 -17.68 -16.08
C GLU A 140 5.65 -18.31 -14.95
N PRO A 141 5.77 -19.63 -14.72
CA PRO A 141 5.09 -20.26 -13.59
C PRO A 141 5.63 -19.75 -12.27
N LEU A 142 4.77 -19.69 -11.26
CA LEU A 142 5.18 -19.29 -9.91
C LEU A 142 6.16 -20.31 -9.32
N ARG A 143 7.33 -19.83 -8.91
CA ARG A 143 8.31 -20.60 -8.16
C ARG A 143 8.03 -20.52 -6.66
N ARG A 144 8.67 -21.40 -5.89
CA ARG A 144 8.60 -21.37 -4.43
C ARG A 144 9.19 -20.06 -3.92
N HIS A 145 8.64 -19.55 -2.81
CA HIS A 145 9.10 -18.30 -2.19
C HIS A 145 10.59 -18.36 -1.84
N ASP A 146 11.04 -19.47 -1.26
CA ASP A 146 12.42 -19.66 -0.81
C ASP A 146 13.31 -20.30 -1.87
N ASP A 147 12.95 -20.19 -3.15
CA ASP A 147 13.78 -20.64 -4.25
C ASP A 147 15.07 -19.80 -4.32
N PRO A 148 16.26 -20.40 -4.13
CA PRO A 148 17.51 -19.64 -4.07
C PRO A 148 17.82 -18.94 -5.39
N GLU A 149 17.49 -19.56 -6.53
CA GLU A 149 17.72 -19.00 -7.86
C GLU A 149 16.85 -17.77 -8.13
N ALA A 150 15.55 -17.86 -7.87
CA ALA A 150 14.63 -16.74 -8.04
C ALA A 150 15.01 -15.54 -7.15
N ASN A 151 15.42 -15.82 -5.91
CA ASN A 151 15.86 -14.79 -4.97
C ASN A 151 17.20 -14.16 -5.39
N ALA A 152 18.15 -14.96 -5.85
CA ALA A 152 19.42 -14.46 -6.38
C ALA A 152 19.18 -13.55 -7.59
N GLN A 153 18.31 -13.94 -8.52
CA GLN A 153 17.96 -13.13 -9.68
C GLN A 153 17.30 -11.81 -9.28
N TYR A 154 16.31 -11.84 -8.38
CA TYR A 154 15.63 -10.64 -7.90
C TYR A 154 16.60 -9.62 -7.29
N TRP A 155 17.43 -10.07 -6.34
CA TRP A 155 18.38 -9.18 -5.67
C TRP A 155 19.46 -8.68 -6.63
N ASN A 156 19.89 -9.50 -7.59
CA ASN A 156 20.82 -9.06 -8.63
C ASN A 156 20.25 -7.93 -9.48
N GLU A 157 19.02 -8.08 -9.98
CA GLU A 157 18.33 -7.03 -10.76
C GLU A 157 18.08 -5.77 -9.93
N ASN A 158 17.67 -5.93 -8.66
CA ASN A 158 17.40 -4.81 -7.76
C ASN A 158 18.65 -3.97 -7.48
N PHE A 159 19.76 -4.62 -7.13
CA PHE A 159 21.00 -3.89 -6.89
C PHE A 159 21.61 -3.35 -8.19
N ALA A 160 21.45 -4.04 -9.32
CA ALA A 160 21.90 -3.53 -10.62
C ALA A 160 21.21 -2.21 -10.97
N GLN A 161 19.88 -2.15 -10.83
CA GLN A 161 19.12 -0.95 -11.15
C GLN A 161 19.50 0.21 -10.22
N GLU A 162 19.59 -0.03 -8.91
CA GLU A 162 19.97 1.00 -7.93
C GLU A 162 21.41 1.50 -8.20
N LEU A 163 22.34 0.59 -8.49
CA LEU A 163 23.72 0.94 -8.84
C LEU A 163 23.77 1.82 -10.09
N GLN A 164 23.10 1.40 -11.17
CA GLN A 164 23.04 2.15 -12.44
C GLN A 164 22.43 3.54 -12.25
N LEU A 165 21.35 3.66 -11.48
CA LEU A 165 20.73 4.94 -11.19
C LEU A 165 21.67 5.88 -10.44
N ARG A 166 22.42 5.39 -9.46
CA ARG A 166 23.38 6.23 -8.72
C ARG A 166 24.54 6.67 -9.59
N LEU A 167 25.07 5.77 -10.41
CA LEU A 167 26.14 6.11 -11.36
C LEU A 167 25.65 7.16 -12.38
N LEU A 168 24.47 6.99 -12.94
CA LEU A 168 23.89 7.93 -13.91
C LEU A 168 23.65 9.33 -13.31
N LEU A 169 23.16 9.37 -12.06
CA LEU A 169 22.90 10.62 -11.35
C LEU A 169 24.16 11.22 -10.71
N GLN A 170 25.34 10.58 -10.90
CA GLN A 170 26.61 10.96 -10.27
C GLN A 170 26.50 11.13 -8.75
N LYS A 171 25.62 10.35 -8.12
CA LYS A 171 25.45 10.35 -6.67
C LYS A 171 26.53 9.47 -6.04
N PRO A 172 27.03 9.82 -4.84
CA PRO A 172 27.94 8.94 -4.12
C PRO A 172 27.26 7.59 -3.84
N LEU A 173 28.05 6.52 -3.96
CA LEU A 173 27.61 5.18 -3.61
C LEU A 173 27.43 5.11 -2.08
N ASP A 174 26.29 4.58 -1.66
CA ASP A 174 26.02 4.35 -0.24
C ASP A 174 26.88 3.19 0.25
N LEU A 175 27.50 3.34 1.42
CA LEU A 175 28.30 2.29 2.04
C LEU A 175 27.48 1.02 2.28
N ASP A 176 26.21 1.17 2.66
CA ASP A 176 25.35 0.01 2.94
C ASP A 176 24.96 -0.70 1.65
N LEU A 177 24.71 0.03 0.55
CA LEU A 177 24.49 -0.56 -0.77
C LEU A 177 25.71 -1.37 -1.23
N VAL A 178 26.91 -0.80 -1.08
CA VAL A 178 28.16 -1.50 -1.44
C VAL A 178 28.34 -2.78 -0.62
N LYS A 179 28.16 -2.72 0.70
CA LYS A 179 28.25 -3.90 1.58
C LYS A 179 27.25 -4.98 1.16
N CYS A 180 26.01 -4.61 0.87
CA CYS A 180 24.98 -5.55 0.42
C CYS A 180 25.34 -6.22 -0.91
N ILE A 181 25.84 -5.45 -1.88
CA ILE A 181 26.28 -5.99 -3.18
C ILE A 181 27.47 -6.94 -3.01
N LEU A 182 28.43 -6.60 -2.15
CA LEU A 182 29.59 -7.46 -1.88
C LEU A 182 29.24 -8.74 -1.11
N ALA A 183 28.13 -8.74 -0.37
CA ALA A 183 27.63 -9.92 0.35
C ALA A 183 26.88 -10.92 -0.55
N MET A 184 26.56 -10.56 -1.79
CA MET A 184 25.97 -11.48 -2.77
C MET A 184 26.92 -12.60 -3.16
N ASP A 185 26.41 -13.65 -3.81
CA ASP A 185 27.24 -14.72 -4.39
C ASP A 185 28.34 -14.16 -5.30
N SER A 186 29.52 -14.78 -5.31
CA SER A 186 30.67 -14.35 -6.12
C SER A 186 30.38 -14.38 -7.62
N GLU A 187 29.44 -15.22 -8.04
CA GLU A 187 29.01 -15.31 -9.44
C GLU A 187 28.05 -14.20 -9.89
N SER A 188 27.49 -13.42 -8.95
CA SER A 188 26.60 -12.30 -9.25
C SER A 188 27.26 -11.26 -10.17
N ALA A 189 26.58 -10.92 -11.27
CA ALA A 189 27.07 -9.94 -12.23
C ALA A 189 27.24 -8.55 -11.59
N THR A 190 26.27 -8.14 -10.77
CA THR A 190 26.30 -6.84 -10.07
C THR A 190 27.46 -6.76 -9.07
N ARG A 191 27.79 -7.88 -8.41
CA ARG A 191 28.94 -7.93 -7.49
C ARG A 191 30.25 -7.76 -8.25
N LYS A 192 30.42 -8.47 -9.38
CA LYS A 192 31.61 -8.35 -10.24
C LYS A 192 31.78 -6.91 -10.76
N GLU A 193 30.68 -6.27 -11.18
CA GLU A 193 30.68 -4.87 -11.60
C GLU A 193 31.13 -3.92 -10.47
N MET A 194 30.58 -4.10 -9.26
CA MET A 194 30.94 -3.27 -8.10
C MET A 194 32.42 -3.43 -7.71
N ILE A 195 32.96 -4.65 -7.73
CA ILE A 195 34.40 -4.87 -7.47
C ILE A 195 35.24 -4.10 -8.47
N GLY A 196 34.90 -4.17 -9.77
CA GLY A 196 35.60 -3.41 -10.81
C GLY A 196 35.54 -1.89 -10.58
N ILE A 197 34.40 -1.36 -10.13
CA ILE A 197 34.26 0.07 -9.77
C ILE A 197 35.17 0.43 -8.59
N LEU A 198 35.19 -0.40 -7.54
CA LEU A 198 36.02 -0.16 -6.35
C LEU A 198 37.51 -0.21 -6.67
N GLU A 199 37.95 -1.15 -7.51
CA GLU A 199 39.33 -1.24 -7.99
C GLU A 199 39.73 0.02 -8.77
N GLN A 200 38.84 0.52 -9.65
CA GLN A 200 39.09 1.76 -10.38
C GLN A 200 39.22 2.97 -9.44
N ILE A 201 38.35 3.07 -8.44
CA ILE A 201 38.40 4.15 -7.43
C ILE A 201 39.71 4.06 -6.62
N GLN A 202 40.09 2.85 -6.19
CA GLN A 202 41.32 2.62 -5.44
C GLN A 202 42.55 2.99 -6.26
N ASN A 203 42.62 2.56 -7.52
CA ASN A 203 43.74 2.88 -8.42
C ASN A 203 43.88 4.39 -8.64
N ARG A 204 42.75 5.11 -8.82
CA ARG A 204 42.76 6.58 -8.93
C ARG A 204 43.27 7.25 -7.65
N ALA A 205 42.85 6.75 -6.48
CA ALA A 205 43.30 7.30 -5.20
C ALA A 205 44.80 7.10 -4.96
N ILE A 206 45.34 5.94 -5.35
CA ILE A 206 46.78 5.64 -5.26
C ILE A 206 47.56 6.61 -6.16
N LEU A 207 47.17 6.75 -7.44
CA LEU A 207 47.83 7.66 -8.38
C LEU A 207 47.79 9.12 -7.91
N ALA A 208 46.65 9.57 -7.39
CA ALA A 208 46.53 10.92 -6.81
C ALA A 208 47.44 11.13 -5.59
N SER A 209 47.57 10.10 -4.74
CA SER A 209 48.49 10.14 -3.60
C SER A 209 49.96 10.22 -4.03
N GLU A 210 50.35 9.49 -5.08
CA GLU A 210 51.70 9.53 -5.63
C GLU A 210 52.02 10.90 -6.24
N GLN A 211 51.10 11.47 -7.02
CA GLN A 211 51.26 12.81 -7.59
C GLN A 211 51.38 13.87 -6.50
N ALA A 212 50.56 13.79 -5.44
CA ALA A 212 50.66 14.70 -4.30
C ALA A 212 52.03 14.59 -3.58
N LYS A 213 52.58 13.38 -3.44
CA LYS A 213 53.92 13.18 -2.86
C LYS A 213 55.02 13.77 -3.72
N LEU A 214 54.93 13.68 -5.05
CA LEU A 214 55.89 14.27 -5.98
C LEU A 214 55.85 15.81 -5.91
N ALA A 215 54.65 16.41 -5.93
CA ALA A 215 54.49 17.86 -5.83
C ALA A 215 55.03 18.45 -4.51
N VAL A 216 54.94 17.70 -3.40
CA VAL A 216 55.54 18.11 -2.12
C VAL A 216 57.07 18.02 -2.15
N LYS A 217 57.64 17.02 -2.82
CA LYS A 217 59.10 16.91 -2.98
C LYS A 217 59.67 18.03 -3.85
N GLU A 218 58.97 18.42 -4.90
CA GLU A 218 59.37 19.54 -5.76
C GLU A 218 59.35 20.87 -5.00
N LYS A 219 58.30 21.13 -4.20
CA LYS A 219 58.22 22.34 -3.36
C LYS A 219 59.24 22.42 -2.22
N ASN A 220 59.79 21.29 -1.77
CA ASN A 220 60.81 21.26 -0.73
C ASN A 220 62.24 21.37 -1.29
N ASN A 221 62.39 21.32 -2.62
CA ASN A 221 63.67 21.45 -3.32
C ASN A 221 63.84 22.84 -3.99
N GLU A 222 62.83 23.71 -3.91
CA GLU A 222 62.89 25.16 -4.21
C GLU A 222 63.14 25.97 -2.93
#